data_AF-A0A960WNK9-F1
#
_entry.id   AF-A0A960WNK9-F1
#
_cell.length_a   1.000
_cell.length_b   1.000
_cell.length_c   1.000
_cell.angle_alpha   90.00
_cell.angle_beta   90.00
_cell.angle_gamma   90.00
#
_symmetry.space_group_name_H-M   'P 1'
#
loop_
_entity.id
_entity.type
_entity.pdbx_description
1 polymer ?
#
loop_
_entity_poly.entity_id
_entity_poly.type
_entity_poly.pdbx_seq_one_letter_code
_entity_poly.pdbx_strand_id
1 'polypeptide(L)' 'MIEESDYSLADWIEAIRSFEQYLAVKGEERRPWREMAGYLHCCTQMASPGIPLGNLKVIVNKALTEFGFEFMNESQG' A
#
# COMPACT_ATOMS: atom_id res chain seq x y z
N MET A 1 9.30 -0.07 10.71
CA MET A 1 8.51 -0.05 9.43
C MET A 1 8.26 -1.42 8.80
N ILE A 2 9.03 -2.49 9.08
CA ILE A 2 8.54 -3.89 8.92
C ILE A 2 8.59 -4.58 10.28
N GLU A 3 9.70 -4.38 10.99
CA GLU A 3 9.98 -4.92 12.35
C GLU A 3 9.03 -4.43 13.44
N GLU A 4 8.28 -3.36 13.19
CA GLU A 4 7.34 -2.74 14.15
C GLU A 4 5.88 -3.01 13.79
N SER A 5 5.63 -3.74 12.69
CA SER A 5 4.28 -4.12 12.24
C SER A 5 4.00 -5.58 12.56
N ASP A 6 2.73 -5.93 12.76
CA ASP A 6 2.29 -7.32 12.94
C ASP A 6 2.37 -8.17 11.66
N TYR A 7 2.93 -7.63 10.56
CA TYR A 7 3.01 -8.27 9.25
C TYR A 7 4.42 -8.78 8.94
N SER A 8 4.50 -9.98 8.33
CA SER A 8 5.77 -10.57 7.92
C SER A 8 6.35 -9.89 6.69
N LEU A 9 7.65 -10.05 6.45
CA LEU A 9 8.29 -9.58 5.20
C LEU A 9 7.58 -10.11 3.94
N ALA A 10 7.03 -11.33 3.99
CA ALA A 10 6.29 -11.92 2.88
C ALA A 10 5.00 -11.14 2.60
N ASP A 11 4.25 -10.76 3.64
CA ASP A 11 3.03 -9.95 3.52
C ASP A 11 3.35 -8.59 2.86
N TRP A 12 4.47 -7.97 3.26
CA TRP A 12 4.95 -6.72 2.67
C TRP A 12 5.27 -6.88 1.18
N ILE A 13 5.97 -7.95 0.79
CA ILE A 13 6.28 -8.23 -0.62
C ILE A 13 4.99 -8.44 -1.44
N GLU A 14 4.02 -9.18 -0.91
CA GLU A 14 2.74 -9.42 -1.58
C GLU A 14 1.91 -8.14 -1.74
N ALA A 15 1.91 -7.29 -0.72
CA ALA A 15 1.25 -5.99 -0.74
C ALA A 15 1.87 -5.05 -1.78
N ILE A 16 3.21 -4.96 -1.83
CA ILE A 16 3.95 -4.19 -2.83
C ILE A 16 3.58 -4.66 -4.24
N ARG A 17 3.64 -5.97 -4.50
CA ARG A 17 3.30 -6.54 -5.81
C ARG A 17 1.86 -6.23 -6.23
N SER A 18 0.93 -6.27 -5.28
CA SER A 18 -0.48 -5.98 -5.55
C SER A 18 -0.69 -4.50 -5.86
N PHE A 19 0.04 -3.62 -5.17
CA PHE A 19 0.06 -2.19 -5.49
C PHE A 19 0.65 -1.95 -6.88
N GLU A 20 1.79 -2.55 -7.23
CA GLU A 20 2.39 -2.42 -8.56
C GLU A 20 1.42 -2.88 -9.66
N GLN A 21 0.68 -3.96 -9.42
CA GLN A 21 -0.36 -4.42 -10.34
C GLN A 21 -1.51 -3.41 -10.47
N TYR A 22 -1.93 -2.79 -9.36
CA TYR A 22 -2.93 -1.72 -9.39
C TYR A 22 -2.47 -0.54 -10.24
N LEU A 23 -1.22 -0.09 -10.11
CA LEU A 23 -0.63 0.98 -10.93
C LEU A 23 -0.58 0.59 -12.41
N ALA A 24 -0.13 -0.62 -12.71
CA ALA A 24 -0.06 -1.13 -14.07
C ALA A 24 -1.44 -1.17 -14.75
N VAL A 25 -2.50 -1.57 -14.03
CA VAL A 25 -3.88 -1.56 -14.54
C VAL A 25 -4.37 -0.14 -14.84
N LYS A 26 -3.86 0.87 -14.12
CA LYS A 26 -4.15 2.29 -14.34
C LYS A 26 -3.28 2.92 -15.45
N GLY A 27 -2.35 2.16 -16.03
CA GLY A 27 -1.40 2.68 -17.01
C GLY A 27 -0.29 3.54 -16.41
N GLU A 28 -0.08 3.47 -15.09
CA GLU A 28 1.02 4.17 -14.42
C GLU A 28 2.29 3.31 -14.50
N GLU A 29 3.26 3.76 -15.29
CA GLU A 29 4.53 3.07 -15.48
C GLU A 29 5.55 3.44 -14.39
N ARG A 30 5.30 4.51 -13.63
CA ARG A 30 6.19 4.93 -12.54
C ARG A 30 6.01 4.02 -11.33
N ARG A 31 7.13 3.74 -10.67
CA ARG A 31 7.16 3.11 -9.34
C ARG A 31 7.57 4.15 -8.29
N PRO A 32 6.62 4.95 -7.76
CA PRO A 32 6.90 5.93 -6.72
C PRO A 32 7.09 5.20 -5.38
N TRP A 33 8.28 4.59 -5.20
CA TRP A 33 8.58 3.70 -4.08
C TRP A 33 8.34 4.33 -2.71
N ARG A 34 8.64 5.62 -2.56
CA ARG A 34 8.51 6.33 -1.29
C ARG A 34 7.03 6.51 -0.91
N GLU A 35 6.22 6.90 -1.88
CA GLU A 35 4.79 7.13 -1.74
C GLU A 35 4.05 5.81 -1.53
N MET A 36 4.42 4.77 -2.28
CA MET A 36 3.92 3.42 -2.08
C MET A 36 4.23 2.92 -0.65
N ALA A 37 5.48 3.06 -0.19
CA ALA A 37 5.85 2.67 1.17
C ALA A 37 5.06 3.43 2.23
N GLY A 38 4.85 4.74 2.03
CA GLY A 38 4.02 5.57 2.91
C GLY A 38 2.56 5.12 2.94
N TYR A 39 2.00 4.76 1.78
CA TYR A 39 0.64 4.25 1.67
C TYR A 39 0.47 2.90 2.36
N LEU A 40 1.40 1.95 2.15
CA LEU A 40 1.39 0.66 2.83
C LEU A 40 1.52 0.84 4.35
N HIS A 41 2.38 1.77 4.80
CA HIS A 41 2.50 2.08 6.22
C HIS A 41 1.18 2.61 6.79
N CYS A 42 0.51 3.54 6.10
CA CYS A 42 -0.82 4.00 6.50
C CYS A 42 -1.82 2.84 6.59
N CYS A 43 -1.81 1.91 5.63
CA CYS A 43 -2.65 0.71 5.67
C CYS A 43 -2.40 -0.15 6.93
N THR A 44 -1.15 -0.25 7.38
CA THR A 44 -0.80 -0.98 8.61
C THR A 44 -1.27 -0.27 9.88
N GLN A 45 -1.47 1.05 9.84
CA GLN A 45 -1.96 1.85 10.97
C GLN A 45 -3.48 1.97 11.02
N MET A 46 -4.15 1.89 9.86
CA MET A 46 -5.62 1.79 9.79
C MET A 46 -6.12 0.46 10.33
N ALA A 47 -5.23 -0.52 10.46
CA ALA A 47 -5.57 -1.80 11.03
C ALA A 47 -5.81 -1.67 12.54
N SER A 48 -7.08 -1.76 12.98
CA SER A 48 -7.41 -1.71 14.41
C SER A 48 -6.72 -2.85 15.19
N PRO A 49 -6.02 -2.54 16.29
CA PRO A 49 -5.36 -3.54 17.12
C PRO A 49 -6.37 -4.58 17.63
N GLY A 50 -6.05 -5.87 17.51
CA GLY A 50 -6.87 -6.96 18.05
C GLY A 50 -8.06 -7.40 17.18
N ILE A 51 -8.31 -6.74 16.03
CA ILE A 51 -9.16 -7.31 14.98
C ILE A 51 -8.24 -8.09 14.03
N PRO A 52 -8.50 -9.38 13.73
CA PRO A 52 -7.72 -10.13 12.76
C PRO A 52 -7.98 -9.53 11.37
N LEU A 53 -7.23 -8.49 11.06
CA LEU A 53 -7.20 -7.91 9.74
C LEU A 53 -6.29 -8.83 8.95
N GLY A 54 -6.91 -9.58 8.04
CA GLY A 54 -6.24 -10.58 7.21
C GLY A 54 -5.04 -10.01 6.45
N ASN A 55 -4.36 -10.88 5.71
CA ASN A 55 -3.17 -10.60 4.91
C ASN A 55 -3.08 -9.14 4.41
N LEU A 56 -1.95 -8.46 4.65
CA LEU A 56 -1.71 -7.05 4.32
C LEU A 56 -2.13 -6.68 2.90
N LYS A 57 -1.94 -7.59 1.93
CA LYS A 57 -2.42 -7.46 0.56
C LYS A 57 -3.91 -7.12 0.48
N VAL A 58 -4.74 -7.78 1.28
CA VAL A 58 -6.21 -7.57 1.29
C VAL A 58 -6.53 -6.16 1.77
N ILE A 59 -5.83 -5.69 2.80
CA ILE A 59 -6.02 -4.34 3.35
C ILE A 59 -5.62 -3.30 2.31
N VAL A 60 -4.44 -3.45 1.71
CA VAL A 60 -3.95 -2.55 0.66
C VAL A 60 -4.88 -2.55 -0.55
N ASN A 61 -5.36 -3.70 -1.00
CA ASN A 61 -6.30 -3.77 -2.13
C ASN A 61 -7.64 -3.10 -1.81
N LYS A 62 -8.15 -3.23 -0.59
CA LYS A 62 -9.37 -2.53 -0.15
C LYS A 62 -9.14 -1.03 -0.14
N ALA A 63 -8.07 -0.55 0.48
CA ALA A 63 -7.73 0.86 0.53
C ALA A 63 -7.56 1.45 -0.88
N LEU A 64 -6.87 0.77 -1.78
CA LEU A 64 -6.69 1.20 -3.18
C LEU A 64 -8.02 1.22 -3.94
N THR A 65 -8.94 0.31 -3.64
CA THR A 65 -10.26 0.29 -4.27
C THR A 65 -11.16 1.41 -3.74
N GLU A 66 -11.11 1.68 -2.43
CA GLU A 66 -11.97 2.65 -1.75
C GLU A 66 -11.48 4.10 -1.94
N PHE A 67 -10.18 4.33 -1.81
CA PHE A 67 -9.57 5.66 -1.78
C PHE A 67 -8.72 5.96 -3.01
N GLY A 68 -8.32 4.95 -3.78
CA GLY A 68 -7.38 5.12 -4.88
C GLY A 68 -5.96 5.45 -4.41
N PHE A 69 -5.15 5.86 -5.38
CA PHE A 69 -3.82 6.40 -5.19
C PHE A 69 -3.56 7.42 -6.30
N GLU A 70 -3.20 8.63 -5.92
CA GLU A 70 -2.79 9.69 -6.83
C GLU A 70 -1.36 10.11 -6.48
N PHE A 71 -0.48 10.06 -7.48
CA PHE A 71 0.87 10.58 -7.34
C PHE A 71 0.82 12.10 -7.48
N MET A 72 1.15 12.83 -6.41
CA MET A 72 1.35 14.27 -6.50
C MET A 72 2.63 14.54 -7.28
N ASN A 73 2.49 14.79 -8.58
CA ASN A 73 3.58 15.30 -9.40
C ASN A 73 3.85 16.74 -8.92
N GLU A 74 5.05 17.03 -8.40
CA GLU A 74 5.49 18.40 -8.04
C GLU A 74 5.58 19.28 -9.30
N SER A 75 4.44 19.62 -9.89
CA SER A 75 4.31 20.53 -11.03
C SER A 75 3.19 21.55 -10.79
N GLN A 76 2.79 21.76 -9.54
CA GLN A 76 2.11 22.97 -9.11
C GLN A 76 2.94 23.64 -8.02
N GLY A 77 3.79 24.56 -8.46
CA GLY A 77 4.66 25.41 -7.66
C GLY A 77 5.39 26.38 -8.57
#